data_AF-A0A5K0ZUR8-F1
#
_entry.id   AF-A0A5K0ZUR8-F1
#
_cell.length_a   1.000
_cell.length_b   1.000
_cell.length_c   1.000
_cell.angle_alpha   90.00
_cell.angle_beta   90.00
_cell.angle_gamma   90.00
#
_symmetry.space_group_name_H-M   'P 1'
#
loop_
_entity.id
_entity.type
_entity.pdbx_description
1 polymer ?
#
loop_
_entity_poly.entity_id
_entity_poly.type
_entity_poly.pdbx_seq_one_letter_code
_entity_poly.pdbx_strand_id
1 'polypeptide(L)'
;MDVAEYRLDGNADAVEFCPYDSFHDILAAATYTLQEGDEPCRIGGISVFSVMQGSGLKLLQHIETTGIFDIKWNPCLGHKLLAEANSGGFLRLHELNCNHGTAEDT
;
A
#
# COMPACT_ATOMS: atom_id res chain seq x y z
N MET A 1 -4.87 20.25 -10.63
CA MET A 1 -5.41 19.15 -11.46
C MET A 1 -4.67 17.92 -11.03
N ASP A 2 -5.41 16.88 -10.64
CA ASP A 2 -4.81 15.61 -10.25
C ASP A 2 -4.29 14.89 -11.50
N VAL A 3 -3.09 14.33 -11.39
CA VAL A 3 -2.46 13.62 -12.50
C VAL A 3 -2.97 12.17 -12.60
N ALA A 4 -3.38 11.59 -11.47
CA ALA A 4 -3.96 10.26 -11.34
C ALA A 4 -4.88 10.22 -10.10
N GLU A 5 -5.95 9.43 -10.15
CA GLU A 5 -6.79 9.14 -8.98
C GLU A 5 -7.15 7.65 -8.99
N TYR A 6 -7.23 7.05 -7.81
CA TYR A 6 -7.79 5.72 -7.61
C TYR A 6 -8.68 5.74 -6.38
N ARG A 7 -9.93 5.26 -6.51
CA ARG A 7 -10.86 5.16 -5.39
C ARG A 7 -10.64 3.84 -4.65
N LEU A 8 -10.15 3.92 -3.41
CA LEU A 8 -9.98 2.78 -2.52
C LEU A 8 -11.33 2.34 -1.91
N ASP A 9 -11.37 1.11 -1.40
CA ASP A 9 -12.55 0.53 -0.73
C ASP A 9 -12.81 1.09 0.69
N GLY A 10 -11.97 2.04 1.13
CA GLY A 10 -12.10 2.76 2.39
C GLY A 10 -11.41 4.12 2.32
N ASN A 11 -11.49 4.90 3.40
CA ASN A 11 -10.81 6.20 3.45
C ASN A 11 -9.29 5.97 3.45
N ALA A 12 -8.59 6.63 2.53
CA ALA A 12 -7.13 6.63 2.51
C ALA A 12 -6.61 7.33 3.78
N ASP A 13 -5.71 6.67 4.51
CA ASP A 13 -5.15 7.19 5.76
C ASP A 13 -3.63 7.43 5.64
N ALA A 14 -2.91 6.50 4.99
CA ALA A 14 -1.48 6.62 4.76
C ALA A 14 -1.10 6.18 3.33
N VAL A 15 -0.08 6.83 2.76
CA VAL A 15 0.53 6.46 1.48
C VAL A 15 2.04 6.57 1.57
N GLU A 16 2.77 5.63 0.96
CA GLU A 16 4.24 5.60 0.99
C GLU A 16 4.79 5.01 -0.30
N PHE A 17 5.69 5.74 -0.96
CA PHE A 17 6.46 5.21 -2.09
C PHE A 17 7.55 4.28 -1.61
N CYS A 18 7.77 3.20 -2.35
CA CYS A 18 8.86 2.27 -2.09
C CYS A 18 10.21 2.95 -2.35
N PRO A 19 11.15 2.97 -1.38
CA PRO A 19 12.40 3.73 -1.48
C PRO A 19 13.48 3.02 -2.31
N TYR A 20 13.25 1.78 -2.74
CA TYR A 20 14.22 0.99 -3.50
C TYR A 20 14.29 1.43 -4.96
N ASP A 21 15.49 1.69 -5.48
CA ASP A 21 15.72 2.29 -6.82
C ASP A 21 14.97 1.59 -7.97
N SER A 22 14.88 0.26 -7.96
CA SER A 22 14.15 -0.51 -8.99
C SER A 22 12.64 -0.60 -8.78
N PHE A 23 12.10 0.09 -7.76
CA PHE A 23 10.69 0.02 -7.35
C PHE A 23 10.15 1.40 -6.95
N HIS A 24 10.78 2.51 -7.35
CA HIS A 24 10.29 3.87 -7.06
C HIS A 24 8.91 4.16 -7.69
N ASP A 25 8.48 3.36 -8.66
CA ASP A 25 7.13 3.40 -9.22
C ASP A 25 6.10 2.70 -8.33
N ILE A 26 6.52 1.96 -7.30
CA ILE A 26 5.62 1.26 -6.39
C ILE A 26 5.12 2.19 -5.29
N LEU A 27 3.79 2.28 -5.18
CA LEU A 27 3.09 3.06 -4.17
C LEU A 27 2.23 2.14 -3.31
N ALA A 28 2.43 2.16 -2.00
CA ALA A 28 1.51 1.55 -1.04
C ALA A 28 0.52 2.60 -0.54
N ALA A 29 -0.74 2.21 -0.41
CA ALA A 29 -1.80 2.99 0.22
C ALA A 29 -2.50 2.13 1.26
N ALA A 30 -2.73 2.70 2.44
CA ALA A 30 -3.43 2.06 3.53
C ALA A 30 -4.76 2.77 3.81
N THR A 31 -5.77 2.00 4.18
CA THR A 31 -7.09 2.53 4.54
C THR A 31 -7.42 2.33 6.01
N TYR A 32 -8.23 3.27 6.51
CA TYR A 32 -8.86 3.21 7.82
C TYR A 32 -10.30 3.68 7.71
N THR A 33 -11.24 2.82 8.11
CA THR A 33 -12.64 3.18 8.25
C THR A 33 -13.15 2.68 9.59
N LEU A 34 -13.71 3.58 10.40
CA LEU A 34 -14.49 3.22 11.58
C LEU A 34 -15.92 2.89 11.15
N GLN A 35 -16.35 1.66 11.37
CA GLN A 35 -17.74 1.27 11.24
C GLN A 35 -18.41 1.47 12.60
N GLU A 36 -19.32 2.44 12.66
CA GLU A 36 -20.12 2.73 13.85
C GLU A 36 -21.31 1.75 13.97
N GLY A 37 -21.81 1.55 15.20
CA GLY A 37 -22.91 0.64 15.50
C GLY A 37 -22.82 0.08 16.91
N ASP A 38 -23.64 -0.92 17.22
CA ASP A 38 -23.65 -1.60 18.53
C ASP A 38 -22.34 -2.35 18.79
N GLU A 39 -21.70 -2.86 17.73
CA GLU A 39 -20.38 -3.50 17.76
C GLU A 39 -19.42 -2.74 16.83
N PRO A 40 -18.82 -1.63 17.28
CA PRO A 40 -17.95 -0.82 16.44
C PRO A 40 -16.69 -1.58 16.06
N CYS A 41 -16.31 -1.52 14.79
CA CYS A 41 -15.10 -2.15 14.28
C CYS A 41 -14.32 -1.20 13.37
N ARG A 42 -13.02 -1.47 13.21
CA ARG A 42 -12.12 -0.69 12.36
C ARG A 42 -11.66 -1.59 11.23
N ILE A 43 -12.09 -1.27 10.03
CA ILE A 43 -11.75 -2.00 8.81
C ILE A 43 -10.71 -1.21 8.02
N GLY A 44 -9.87 -1.92 7.30
CA GLY A 44 -8.84 -1.32 6.46
C GLY A 44 -8.26 -2.31 5.48
N GLY A 45 -7.21 -1.87 4.80
CA GLY A 45 -6.50 -2.69 3.84
C GLY A 45 -5.24 -1.99 3.36
N ILE A 46 -4.35 -2.77 2.77
CA ILE A 46 -3.18 -2.25 2.04
C ILE A 46 -3.39 -2.55 0.56
N SER A 47 -3.34 -1.50 -0.25
CA SER A 47 -3.29 -1.57 -1.70
C SER A 47 -1.90 -1.19 -2.18
N VAL A 48 -1.33 -2.00 -3.07
CA VAL A 48 -0.05 -1.72 -3.73
C VAL A 48 -0.31 -1.42 -5.20
N PHE A 49 0.26 -0.32 -5.68
CA PHE A 49 0.12 0.17 -7.04
C PHE A 49 1.47 0.24 -7.74
N SER A 50 1.49 0.10 -9.06
CA SER A 50 2.55 0.64 -9.92
C SER A 50 2.05 1.93 -10.55
N VAL A 51 2.88 2.98 -10.48
CA VAL A 51 2.66 4.28 -11.09
C VAL A 51 3.22 4.24 -12.51
N MET A 52 2.32 4.30 -13.50
CA MET A 52 2.68 4.19 -14.92
C MET A 52 3.13 5.55 -15.48
N GLN A 53 4.08 5.54 -16.42
CA GLN A 53 4.39 6.71 -17.24
C GLN A 53 3.11 7.21 -17.92
N GLY A 54 2.82 8.50 -17.80
CA GLY A 54 1.54 9.08 -18.23
C GLY A 54 0.51 9.24 -17.11
N SER A 55 0.90 9.00 -15.85
CA SER A 55 0.11 9.29 -14.64
C SER A 55 -1.08 8.34 -14.41
N GLY A 56 -0.88 7.05 -14.65
CA GLY A 56 -1.86 6.01 -14.30
C GLY A 56 -1.50 5.29 -13.01
N LEU A 57 -2.50 4.90 -12.21
CA LEU A 57 -2.33 3.99 -11.07
C LEU A 57 -2.82 2.60 -11.47
N LYS A 58 -1.92 1.61 -11.47
CA LYS A 58 -2.29 0.20 -11.70
C LYS A 58 -2.26 -0.55 -10.37
N LEU A 59 -3.42 -0.98 -9.89
CA LEU A 59 -3.50 -1.85 -8.71
C LEU A 59 -2.81 -3.19 -9.01
N LEU A 60 -1.81 -3.53 -8.19
CA LEU A 60 -1.06 -4.79 -8.28
C LEU A 60 -1.57 -5.82 -7.27
N GLN A 61 -1.86 -5.35 -6.06
CA GLN A 61 -2.26 -6.19 -4.94
C GLN A 61 -3.14 -5.40 -3.99
N HIS A 62 -4.10 -6.10 -3.37
CA HIS A 62 -4.87 -5.59 -2.25
C HIS A 62 -4.98 -6.68 -1.19
N ILE A 63 -4.85 -6.29 0.07
CA ILE A 63 -5.11 -7.15 1.22
C ILE A 63 -6.05 -6.44 2.20
N GLU A 64 -7.11 -7.12 2.62
CA GLU A 64 -8.02 -6.64 3.66
C GLU A 64 -7.44 -6.96 5.04
N THR A 65 -7.62 -6.03 5.99
CA THR A 65 -7.15 -6.16 7.37
C THR A 65 -7.95 -5.23 8.29
N THR A 66 -7.57 -5.14 9.57
CA THR A 66 -8.10 -4.11 10.47
C THR A 66 -7.61 -2.73 10.03
N GLY A 67 -8.33 -1.66 10.36
CA GLY A 67 -7.95 -0.28 10.03
C GLY A 67 -6.48 0.01 10.37
N ILE A 68 -5.75 0.62 9.44
CA ILE A 68 -4.31 0.86 9.51
C ILE A 68 -4.06 2.33 9.84
N PHE A 69 -3.13 2.60 10.75
CA PHE A 69 -2.79 3.97 11.18
C PHE A 69 -1.52 4.52 10.54
N ASP A 70 -0.56 3.65 10.21
CA ASP A 70 0.68 4.04 9.54
C ASP A 70 1.25 2.83 8.80
N ILE A 71 1.98 3.13 7.72
CA ILE A 71 2.79 2.17 6.98
C ILE A 71 4.17 2.79 6.75
N LYS A 72 5.23 1.98 6.76
CA LYS A 72 6.59 2.45 6.43
C LYS A 72 7.41 1.40 5.71
N TRP A 73 8.05 1.81 4.63
CA TRP A 73 9.04 0.98 3.97
C TRP A 73 10.34 0.95 4.76
N ASN A 74 10.98 -0.21 4.78
CA ASN A 74 12.36 -0.33 5.21
C ASN A 74 13.30 0.01 4.05
N PRO A 75 14.21 0.99 4.17
CA PRO A 75 15.13 1.33 3.07
C PRO A 75 16.43 0.50 3.06
N CYS A 76 16.76 -0.23 4.13
CA CYS A 76 18.13 -0.73 4.36
C CYS A 76 18.28 -2.25 4.36
N LEU A 77 17.24 -3.02 4.67
CA LEU A 77 17.38 -4.46 4.95
C LEU A 77 17.55 -5.37 3.73
N GLY A 78 17.76 -4.83 2.53
CA GLY A 78 17.92 -5.61 1.28
C GLY A 78 16.64 -6.33 0.78
N HIS A 79 15.66 -6.54 1.67
CA HIS A 79 14.32 -7.05 1.37
C HIS A 79 13.31 -5.91 1.34
N LYS A 80 12.40 -5.94 0.37
CA LYS A 80 11.34 -4.94 0.18
C LYS A 80 10.24 -5.12 1.23
N LEU A 81 10.53 -4.67 2.45
CA LEU A 81 9.64 -4.83 3.60
C LEU A 81 8.82 -3.57 3.85
N LEU A 82 7.50 -3.75 3.96
CA LEU A 82 6.55 -2.74 4.38
C LEU A 82 6.06 -3.08 5.80
N ALA A 83 6.31 -2.20 6.75
CA ALA A 83 5.75 -2.28 8.10
C ALA A 83 4.34 -1.68 8.12
N GLU A 84 3.43 -2.30 8.88
CA GLU A 84 2.08 -1.78 9.19
C GLU A 84 1.90 -1.63 10.71
N ALA A 85 1.29 -0.53 11.13
CA ALA A 85 0.72 -0.40 12.48
C ALA A 85 -0.82 -0.40 12.37
N ASN A 86 -1.48 -1.38 12.98
CA ASN A 86 -2.92 -1.57 12.82
C ASN A 86 -3.74 -1.40 14.10
N SER A 87 -5.04 -1.24 13.91
CA SER A 87 -6.02 -1.05 14.99
C SER A 87 -6.36 -2.29 15.79
N GLY A 88 -5.89 -3.47 15.36
CA GLY A 88 -5.88 -4.68 16.17
C GLY A 88 -4.79 -4.70 17.25
N GLY A 89 -3.93 -3.69 17.29
CA GLY A 89 -2.81 -3.61 18.25
C GLY A 89 -1.56 -4.36 17.81
N PHE A 90 -1.45 -4.70 16.52
CA PHE A 90 -0.31 -5.43 15.97
C PHE A 90 0.58 -4.56 15.10
N LEU A 91 1.89 -4.84 15.16
CA LEU A 91 2.88 -4.47 14.15
C LEU A 91 3.07 -5.66 13.22
N ARG A 92 2.99 -5.46 11.91
CA ARG A 92 3.26 -6.52 10.91
C ARG A 92 4.28 -6.07 9.88
N LEU A 93 4.99 -7.03 9.31
CA LEU A 93 5.88 -6.83 8.17
C LEU A 93 5.33 -7.60 6.98
N HIS A 94 5.25 -6.94 5.84
CA HIS A 94 4.87 -7.52 4.56
C HIS A 94 6.07 -7.49 3.62
N GLU A 95 6.37 -8.60 2.96
CA GLU A 95 7.41 -8.65 1.93
C GLU A 95 6.79 -8.48 0.54
N LEU A 96 7.32 -7.53 -0.23
CA LEU A 96 6.87 -7.27 -1.59
C LEU A 96 7.51 -8.28 -2.56
N ASN A 97 6.77 -9.35 -2.87
CA ASN A 97 7.14 -10.34 -3.88
C ASN A 97 6.70 -9.90 -5.28
N CYS A 98 7.24 -8.78 -5.78
CA CYS A 98 7.08 -8.42 -7.18
C CYS A 98 8.14 -9.13 -8.02
N ASN A 99 7.70 -10.09 -8.85
CA ASN A 99 8.45 -10.46 -10.05
C ASN A 99 8.36 -9.25 -10.98
N HIS A 100 9.35 -8.37 -10.89
CA HIS A 100 9.50 -7.32 -11.89
C HIS A 100 9.77 -8.07 -13.20
N GLY A 101 8.77 -8.17 -14.06
CA GLY A 101 8.99 -8.60 -15.43
C GLY A 101 10.02 -7.63 -15.99
N THR A 102 11.21 -8.13 -16.28
CA THR A 102 12.13 -7.43 -17.17
C THR A 102 11.36 -7.29 -18.47
N ALA A 103 10.93 -6.06 -18.80
CA ALA A 103 10.62 -5.73 -20.17
C ALA A 103 11.95 -5.88 -20.93
N GLU A 104 12.22 -7.08 -21.42
CA GLU A 104 13.24 -7.29 -22.44
C GLU A 104 12.74 -6.61 -23.73
N ASP A 105 13.60 -5.76 -24.28
CA ASP A 105 13.46 -5.12 -25.59
C ASP A 105 12.94 -6.12 -26.65
N THR A 106 11.86 -5.75 -27.34
CA THR A 106 11.57 -6.20 -28.72
C THR A 106 10.88 -5.11 -29.51
#